data_AF-A0A951HIK0-F1
#
_entry.id   AF-A0A951HIK0-F1
#
_cell.length_a   1.000
_cell.length_b   1.000
_cell.length_c   1.000
_cell.angle_alpha   90.00
_cell.angle_beta   90.00
_cell.angle_gamma   90.00
#
_symmetry.space_group_name_H-M   'P 1'
#
loop_
_entity.id
_entity.type
_entity.pdbx_description
1 polymer ?
#
loop_
_entity_poly.entity_id
_entity_poly.type
_entity_poly.pdbx_seq_one_letter_code
_entity_poly.pdbx_strand_id
1 'polypeptide(L)'
;MNLRIFSLGVAAFGAAWIALGAPAGASADNMREDRCDVQARAGHDLQTIEMRDLHVLAQTASAAQFAPALPSGAQAIVCVRNSIIPAAHDDKVLALGIPLIIAETVRPHRMGVLEINDGRYRYRLMEGTLPAADQAAVQARLEEYRARVAPAN
;
A
#
# COMPACT_ATOMS: atom_id res chain seq x y z
N MET A 1 12.79 -21.09 69.90
CA MET A 1 13.94 -22.00 69.64
C MET A 1 13.46 -23.09 68.71
N ASN A 2 13.95 -23.10 67.46
CA ASN A 2 14.16 -24.24 66.56
C ASN A 2 14.01 -23.84 65.09
N LEU A 3 15.18 -23.61 64.52
CA LEU A 3 15.54 -23.42 63.11
C LEU A 3 15.38 -24.76 62.36
N ARG A 4 14.73 -24.76 61.19
CA ARG A 4 14.95 -25.77 60.13
C ARG A 4 14.89 -25.15 58.74
N ILE A 5 16.10 -24.89 58.23
CA ILE A 5 16.49 -24.80 56.81
C ILE A 5 16.08 -26.10 56.11
N PHE A 6 15.60 -26.06 54.86
CA PHE A 6 15.98 -27.03 53.82
C PHE A 6 15.51 -26.62 52.40
N SER A 7 16.50 -26.64 51.49
CA SER A 7 16.40 -27.07 50.09
C SER A 7 15.98 -26.06 49.02
N LEU A 8 17.02 -25.58 48.32
CA LEU A 8 17.00 -25.07 46.96
C LEU A 8 16.38 -26.08 45.99
N GLY A 9 15.44 -25.62 45.16
CA GLY A 9 15.01 -26.30 43.94
C GLY A 9 15.28 -25.40 42.75
N VAL A 10 16.39 -25.65 42.04
CA VAL A 10 16.75 -25.00 40.78
C VAL A 10 15.77 -25.49 39.71
N ALA A 11 14.84 -24.64 39.27
CA ALA A 11 14.06 -24.90 38.07
C ALA A 11 14.83 -24.37 36.86
N ALA A 12 15.28 -25.31 36.02
CA ALA A 12 16.04 -25.06 34.80
C ALA A 12 15.28 -24.12 33.85
N PHE A 13 15.89 -22.99 33.52
CA PHE A 13 15.46 -22.12 32.43
C PHE A 13 15.75 -22.83 31.09
N GLY A 14 14.75 -23.52 30.56
CA GLY A 14 14.76 -23.98 29.17
C GLY A 14 14.60 -22.78 28.25
N ALA A 15 15.71 -22.27 27.72
CA ALA A 15 15.71 -21.25 26.67
C ALA A 15 15.20 -21.86 25.34
N ALA A 16 13.89 -21.82 25.14
CA ALA A 16 13.29 -22.10 23.83
C ALA A 16 13.52 -20.88 22.93
N TRP A 17 14.60 -20.92 22.16
CA TRP A 17 14.81 -19.98 21.04
C TRP A 17 13.80 -20.31 19.95
N ILE A 18 12.65 -19.64 19.96
CA ILE A 18 11.75 -19.65 18.82
C ILE A 18 12.43 -18.79 17.74
N ALA A 19 13.05 -19.46 16.77
CA ALA A 19 13.52 -18.82 15.55
C ALA A 19 12.30 -18.22 14.83
N LEU A 20 12.15 -16.90 14.93
CA LEU A 20 11.26 -16.12 14.09
C LEU A 20 11.74 -16.27 12.64
N GLY A 21 11.17 -17.24 11.92
CA GLY A 21 11.26 -17.28 10.47
C GLY A 21 10.57 -16.03 9.93
N ALA A 22 11.36 -15.04 9.51
CA ALA A 22 10.84 -13.89 8.80
C ALA A 22 10.12 -14.41 7.53
N PRO A 23 8.83 -14.10 7.32
CA PRO A 23 8.20 -14.42 6.05
C PRO A 23 8.95 -13.67 4.97
N ALA A 24 9.53 -14.40 4.02
CA ALA A 24 10.10 -13.83 2.81
C ALA A 24 8.98 -13.01 2.14
N GLY A 25 9.16 -11.69 2.13
CA GLY A 25 8.20 -10.76 1.54
C GLY A 25 7.90 -11.15 0.11
N ALA A 26 6.63 -11.39 -0.18
CA ALA A 26 6.16 -11.63 -1.54
C ALA A 26 6.63 -10.47 -2.44
N SER A 27 7.31 -10.84 -3.51
CA SER A 27 8.14 -9.98 -4.35
C SER A 27 7.39 -8.74 -4.86
N ALA A 28 7.65 -7.59 -4.24
CA ALA A 28 7.32 -6.27 -4.80
C ALA A 28 8.13 -5.96 -6.08
N ASP A 29 9.11 -6.79 -6.41
CA ASP A 29 10.15 -6.54 -7.42
C ASP A 29 9.68 -6.71 -8.88
N ASN A 30 8.47 -7.26 -9.11
CA ASN A 30 7.94 -7.52 -10.45
C ASN A 30 6.67 -6.72 -10.78
N MET A 31 6.40 -5.65 -10.03
CA MET A 31 5.24 -4.81 -10.31
C MET A 31 5.42 -4.06 -11.64
N ARG A 32 4.44 -4.19 -12.52
CA ARG A 32 4.40 -3.52 -13.81
C ARG A 32 3.13 -2.70 -13.93
N GLU A 33 3.32 -1.51 -14.46
CA GLU A 33 2.25 -0.60 -14.87
C GLU A 33 2.13 -0.66 -16.39
N ASP A 34 0.94 -1.00 -16.86
CA ASP A 34 0.65 -1.10 -18.29
C ASP A 34 0.20 0.27 -18.84
N ARG A 35 -0.59 1.04 -18.07
CA ARG A 35 -0.92 2.46 -18.35
C ARG A 35 -1.48 3.17 -17.12
N CYS A 36 -1.44 4.50 -17.11
CA CYS A 36 -2.22 5.33 -16.19
C CYS A 36 -2.98 6.42 -16.94
N ASP A 37 -4.23 6.63 -16.56
CA ASP A 37 -5.14 7.61 -17.11
C ASP A 37 -5.68 8.50 -15.98
N VAL A 38 -6.32 9.62 -16.32
CA VAL A 38 -6.95 10.51 -15.33
C VAL A 38 -8.45 10.49 -15.51
N GLN A 39 -9.20 10.26 -14.43
CA GLN A 39 -10.62 10.56 -14.41
C GLN A 39 -10.81 12.03 -14.07
N ALA A 40 -11.46 12.78 -14.94
CA ALA A 40 -11.72 14.20 -14.77
C ALA A 40 -13.19 14.53 -15.05
N ARG A 41 -13.71 15.54 -14.36
CA ARG A 41 -15.07 16.01 -14.54
C ARG A 41 -15.13 17.18 -15.51
N ALA A 42 -15.94 17.03 -16.55
CA ALA A 42 -16.28 18.06 -17.52
C ALA A 42 -17.78 18.38 -17.40
N GLY A 43 -18.13 19.43 -16.65
CA GLY A 43 -19.52 19.73 -16.30
C GLY A 43 -20.10 18.64 -15.40
N HIS A 44 -21.16 17.96 -15.86
CA HIS A 44 -21.80 16.86 -15.12
C HIS A 44 -21.20 15.49 -15.41
N ASP A 45 -20.37 15.37 -16.47
CA ASP A 45 -19.84 14.10 -16.92
C ASP A 45 -18.49 13.79 -16.28
N LEU A 46 -18.31 12.52 -15.91
CA LEU A 46 -17.00 11.98 -15.54
C LEU A 46 -16.41 11.29 -16.76
N GLN A 47 -15.22 11.72 -17.17
CA GLN A 47 -14.54 11.21 -18.35
C GLN A 47 -13.17 10.66 -17.95
N THR A 48 -12.75 9.58 -18.61
CA THR A 48 -11.36 9.11 -18.55
C THR A 48 -10.58 9.77 -19.67
N ILE A 49 -9.54 10.52 -19.30
CA ILE A 49 -8.62 11.20 -20.20
C ILE A 49 -7.34 10.37 -20.26
N GLU A 50 -6.98 9.92 -21.46
CA GLU A 50 -5.75 9.18 -21.71
C GLU A 50 -4.53 10.07 -21.48
N MET A 51 -3.57 9.60 -20.67
CA MET A 51 -2.36 10.34 -20.31
C MET A 51 -1.12 9.52 -20.64
N ARG A 52 -0.68 9.54 -21.91
CA ARG A 52 0.40 8.67 -22.40
C ARG A 52 1.73 8.81 -21.65
N ASP A 53 2.02 10.00 -21.15
CA ASP A 53 3.27 10.30 -20.42
C ASP A 53 3.12 10.12 -18.89
N LEU A 54 1.95 9.70 -18.41
CA LEU A 54 1.71 9.43 -17.01
C LEU A 54 2.15 8.00 -16.66
N HIS A 55 3.24 7.92 -15.90
CA HIS A 55 3.81 6.67 -15.44
C HIS A 55 4.01 6.72 -13.93
N VAL A 56 2.95 6.42 -13.16
CA VAL A 56 2.95 6.59 -11.71
C VAL A 56 4.07 5.79 -11.06
N LEU A 57 4.29 4.52 -11.42
CA LEU A 57 5.37 3.73 -10.83
C LEU A 57 6.74 4.37 -11.02
N ALA A 58 7.08 4.73 -12.27
CA ALA A 58 8.39 5.27 -12.59
C ALA A 58 8.61 6.68 -12.02
N GLN A 59 7.59 7.53 -12.10
CA GLN A 59 7.65 8.93 -11.66
C GLN A 59 7.67 9.03 -10.12
N THR A 60 6.88 8.23 -9.41
CA THR A 60 6.89 8.24 -7.93
C THR A 60 8.15 7.62 -7.34
N ALA A 61 8.77 6.64 -8.01
CA ALA A 61 10.02 6.03 -7.57
C ALA A 61 11.24 6.96 -7.71
N SER A 62 11.30 7.72 -8.80
CA SER A 62 12.48 8.54 -9.14
C SER A 62 12.41 9.98 -8.63
N ALA A 63 11.22 10.55 -8.52
CA ALA A 63 11.08 11.97 -8.19
C ALA A 63 10.99 12.20 -6.66
N ALA A 64 11.60 13.30 -6.20
CA ALA A 64 11.38 13.81 -4.85
C ALA A 64 9.89 14.14 -4.63
N GLN A 65 9.23 14.68 -5.66
CA GLN A 65 7.81 15.02 -5.65
C GLN A 65 7.14 14.50 -6.93
N PHE A 66 5.95 13.91 -6.78
CA PHE A 66 5.09 13.53 -7.90
C PHE A 66 4.18 14.70 -8.26
N ALA A 67 4.39 15.31 -9.43
CA ALA A 67 3.65 16.50 -9.87
C ALA A 67 3.42 16.49 -11.39
N PRO A 68 2.63 15.54 -11.93
CA PRO A 68 2.28 15.53 -13.35
C PRO A 68 1.38 16.73 -13.70
N ALA A 69 1.39 17.15 -14.96
CA ALA A 69 0.43 18.13 -15.47
C ALA A 69 -0.95 17.46 -15.63
N LEU A 70 -1.84 17.66 -14.66
CA LEU A 70 -3.18 17.08 -14.68
C LEU A 70 -4.18 17.99 -15.42
N PRO A 71 -5.16 17.41 -16.15
CA PRO A 71 -6.25 18.18 -16.74
C PRO A 71 -7.14 18.82 -15.67
N SER A 72 -7.82 19.91 -16.04
CA SER A 72 -8.78 20.58 -15.16
C SER A 72 -9.89 19.62 -14.73
N GLY A 73 -10.27 19.66 -13.45
CA GLY A 73 -11.33 18.80 -12.92
C GLY A 73 -10.92 17.36 -12.66
N ALA A 74 -9.62 17.04 -12.68
CA ALA A 74 -9.09 15.74 -12.26
C ALA A 74 -9.61 15.34 -10.87
N GLN A 75 -10.09 14.10 -10.76
CA GLN A 75 -10.71 13.53 -9.56
C GLN A 75 -10.06 12.23 -9.12
N ALA A 76 -9.40 11.50 -10.01
CA ALA A 76 -8.64 10.31 -9.68
C ALA A 76 -7.59 10.04 -10.75
N ILE A 77 -6.50 9.36 -10.37
CA ILE A 77 -5.62 8.68 -11.33
C ILE A 77 -6.00 7.21 -11.33
N VAL A 78 -6.15 6.61 -12.51
CA VAL A 78 -6.47 5.19 -12.69
C VAL A 78 -5.30 4.52 -13.36
N CYS A 79 -4.65 3.59 -12.66
CA CYS A 79 -3.53 2.83 -13.20
C CYS A 79 -3.93 1.37 -13.41
N VAL A 80 -3.61 0.86 -14.59
CA VAL A 80 -3.74 -0.53 -14.97
C VAL A 80 -2.41 -1.23 -14.69
N ARG A 81 -2.42 -2.24 -13.83
CA ARG A 81 -1.20 -2.89 -13.31
C ARG A 81 -1.35 -4.40 -13.24
N ASN A 82 -0.25 -5.12 -13.14
CA ASN A 82 -0.26 -6.57 -12.92
C ASN A 82 -0.49 -6.99 -11.45
N SER A 83 -0.63 -6.04 -10.53
CA SER A 83 -0.88 -6.29 -9.10
C SER A 83 -1.89 -5.29 -8.56
N ILE A 84 -2.81 -5.76 -7.73
CA ILE A 84 -3.78 -4.94 -6.99
C ILE A 84 -3.15 -4.20 -5.79
N ILE A 85 -1.99 -4.66 -5.31
CA ILE A 85 -1.30 -4.13 -4.12
C ILE A 85 -0.69 -2.77 -4.49
N PRO A 86 -0.90 -1.70 -3.69
CA PRO A 86 -0.22 -0.43 -3.91
C PRO A 86 1.31 -0.57 -3.98
N ALA A 87 1.97 0.20 -4.82
CA ALA A 87 3.43 0.22 -5.02
C ALA A 87 4.17 0.99 -3.94
N ALA A 88 5.50 0.90 -3.87
CA ALA A 88 6.25 1.41 -2.72
C ALA A 88 6.08 2.93 -2.50
N HIS A 89 5.77 3.69 -3.55
CA HIS A 89 5.69 5.15 -3.54
C HIS A 89 4.36 5.72 -4.05
N ASP A 90 3.31 4.91 -4.12
CA ASP A 90 1.99 5.39 -4.57
C ASP A 90 1.38 6.42 -3.61
N ASP A 91 1.82 6.47 -2.35
CA ASP A 91 1.44 7.52 -1.40
C ASP A 91 1.75 8.93 -1.90
N LYS A 92 2.78 9.09 -2.76
CA LYS A 92 3.09 10.39 -3.39
C LYS A 92 1.98 10.87 -4.33
N VAL A 93 1.17 9.98 -4.89
CA VAL A 93 -0.01 10.37 -5.68
C VAL A 93 -1.02 11.09 -4.81
N LEU A 94 -1.20 10.64 -3.57
CA LEU A 94 -2.20 11.20 -2.66
C LEU A 94 -1.85 12.61 -2.18
N ALA A 95 -0.59 13.04 -2.33
CA ALA A 95 -0.18 14.42 -2.09
C ALA A 95 -0.85 15.41 -3.05
N LEU A 96 -1.41 14.93 -4.17
CA LEU A 96 -2.20 15.72 -5.12
C LEU A 96 -3.64 15.96 -4.64
N GLY A 97 -4.06 15.34 -3.53
CA GLY A 97 -5.42 15.44 -3.00
C GLY A 97 -6.46 14.62 -3.77
N ILE A 98 -6.02 13.72 -4.66
CA ILE A 98 -6.89 12.80 -5.41
C ILE A 98 -6.50 11.33 -5.13
N PRO A 99 -7.47 10.41 -5.14
CA PRO A 99 -7.21 8.98 -4.99
C PRO A 99 -6.47 8.37 -6.18
N LEU A 100 -5.78 7.26 -5.91
CA LEU A 100 -5.23 6.36 -6.91
C LEU A 100 -6.10 5.10 -6.99
N ILE A 101 -6.69 4.85 -8.16
CA ILE A 101 -7.40 3.62 -8.48
C ILE A 101 -6.42 2.67 -9.16
N ILE A 102 -6.35 1.42 -8.69
CA ILE A 102 -5.51 0.36 -9.25
C ILE A 102 -6.45 -0.69 -9.82
N ALA A 103 -6.37 -0.90 -11.14
CA ALA A 103 -7.07 -1.94 -11.86
C ALA A 103 -6.09 -3.05 -12.25
N GLU A 104 -6.36 -4.28 -11.82
CA GLU A 104 -5.46 -5.41 -12.06
C GLU A 104 -5.74 -6.11 -13.40
N THR A 105 -4.68 -6.38 -14.17
CA THR A 105 -4.76 -7.08 -15.47
C THR A 105 -4.83 -8.59 -15.34
N VAL A 106 -4.37 -9.14 -14.23
CA VAL A 106 -4.43 -10.57 -13.93
C VAL A 106 -5.87 -10.97 -13.61
N ARG A 107 -6.27 -12.19 -13.97
CA ARG A 107 -7.59 -12.73 -13.66
C ARG A 107 -7.59 -13.48 -12.31
N PRO A 108 -8.68 -13.40 -11.53
CA PRO A 108 -9.88 -12.58 -11.76
C PRO A 108 -9.56 -11.09 -11.67
N HIS A 109 -10.22 -10.26 -12.49
CA HIS A 109 -10.00 -8.82 -12.46
C HIS A 109 -10.42 -8.24 -11.10
N ARG A 110 -9.60 -7.31 -10.60
CA ARG A 110 -9.82 -6.63 -9.33
C ARG A 110 -9.57 -5.14 -9.50
N MET A 111 -10.31 -4.36 -8.74
CA MET A 111 -10.13 -2.93 -8.70
C MET A 111 -10.17 -2.46 -7.26
N GLY A 112 -9.23 -1.62 -6.87
CA GLY A 112 -9.19 -1.02 -5.55
C GLY A 112 -8.72 0.41 -5.61
N VAL A 113 -9.04 1.15 -4.55
CA VAL A 113 -8.72 2.56 -4.43
C VAL A 113 -7.85 2.78 -3.20
N LEU A 114 -6.71 3.42 -3.43
CA LEU A 114 -5.86 4.00 -2.40
C LEU A 114 -6.24 5.47 -2.24
N GLU A 115 -6.55 5.87 -1.02
CA GLU A 115 -7.01 7.21 -0.70
C GLU A 115 -6.56 7.64 0.71
N ILE A 116 -6.66 8.94 0.97
CA ILE A 116 -6.60 9.48 2.33
C ILE A 116 -8.04 9.75 2.77
N ASN A 117 -8.48 9.08 3.84
CA ASN A 117 -9.78 9.32 4.45
C ASN A 117 -9.57 9.64 5.93
N ASP A 118 -10.13 10.78 6.38
CA ASP A 118 -9.94 11.32 7.74
C ASP A 118 -8.46 11.42 8.15
N GLY A 119 -7.62 11.89 7.21
CA GLY A 119 -6.17 12.05 7.42
C GLY A 119 -5.38 10.73 7.48
N ARG A 120 -6.01 9.59 7.17
CA ARG A 120 -5.37 8.26 7.22
C ARG A 120 -5.35 7.60 5.85
N TYR A 121 -4.22 6.96 5.54
CA TYR A 121 -4.12 6.08 4.37
C TYR A 121 -5.09 4.90 4.51
N ARG A 122 -5.96 4.74 3.51
CA ARG A 122 -6.93 3.66 3.39
C ARG A 122 -6.84 3.04 2.01
N TYR A 123 -6.98 1.72 1.96
CA TYR A 123 -7.21 0.98 0.74
C TYR A 123 -8.59 0.31 0.81
N ARG A 124 -9.37 0.42 -0.26
CA ARG A 124 -10.69 -0.23 -0.36
C ARG A 124 -10.82 -0.96 -1.68
N LEU A 125 -11.28 -2.20 -1.61
CA LEU A 125 -11.63 -2.95 -2.81
C LEU A 125 -12.97 -2.43 -3.37
N MET A 126 -13.00 -2.13 -4.66
CA MET A 126 -14.19 -1.70 -5.40
C MET A 126 -14.81 -2.86 -6.19
N GLU A 127 -13.97 -3.75 -6.73
CA GLU A 127 -14.40 -4.89 -7.54
C GLU A 127 -13.53 -6.12 -7.26
N GLY A 128 -14.16 -7.31 -7.26
CA GLY A 128 -13.50 -8.60 -7.09
C GLY A 128 -13.41 -9.05 -5.63
N THR A 129 -12.43 -9.91 -5.34
CA THR A 129 -12.14 -10.40 -3.98
C THR A 129 -10.66 -10.22 -3.69
N LEU A 130 -10.32 -9.79 -2.48
CA LEU A 130 -8.94 -9.64 -2.04
C LEU A 130 -8.57 -10.85 -1.16
N PRO A 131 -7.73 -11.79 -1.64
CA PRO A 131 -7.26 -12.91 -0.84
C PRO A 131 -6.53 -12.43 0.41
N ALA A 132 -6.50 -13.27 1.46
CA ALA A 132 -5.87 -12.91 2.74
C ALA A 132 -4.39 -12.52 2.60
N ALA A 133 -3.66 -13.17 1.68
CA ALA A 133 -2.26 -12.82 1.41
C ALA A 133 -2.11 -11.40 0.86
N ASP A 134 -2.95 -11.01 -0.11
CA ASP A 134 -2.94 -9.67 -0.68
C ASP A 134 -3.45 -8.63 0.30
N GLN A 135 -4.44 -8.99 1.14
CA GLN A 135 -4.90 -8.13 2.23
C GLN A 135 -3.78 -7.82 3.21
N ALA A 136 -2.97 -8.81 3.60
CA ALA A 136 -1.81 -8.61 4.46
C ALA A 136 -0.76 -7.72 3.78
N ALA A 137 -0.49 -7.93 2.50
CA ALA A 137 0.46 -7.11 1.74
C ALA A 137 -0.01 -5.65 1.59
N VAL A 138 -1.30 -5.43 1.31
CA VAL A 138 -1.91 -4.09 1.29
C VAL A 138 -1.77 -3.42 2.66
N GLN A 139 -2.11 -4.13 3.75
CA GLN A 139 -2.00 -3.57 5.09
C GLN A 139 -0.56 -3.18 5.45
N ALA A 140 0.41 -4.04 5.15
CA ALA A 140 1.83 -3.75 5.34
C ALA A 140 2.25 -2.48 4.58
N ARG A 141 1.80 -2.35 3.32
CA ARG A 141 2.07 -1.15 2.52
C ARG A 141 1.45 0.12 3.10
N LEU A 142 0.23 0.06 3.62
CA LEU A 142 -0.39 1.19 4.30
C LEU A 142 0.35 1.58 5.59
N GLU A 143 0.93 0.62 6.31
CA GLU A 143 1.76 0.88 7.48
C GLU A 143 3.08 1.56 7.11
N GLU A 144 3.73 1.13 6.03
CA GLU A 144 4.91 1.81 5.48
C GLU A 144 4.60 3.28 5.15
N TYR A 145 3.43 3.57 4.56
CA TYR A 145 3.02 4.94 4.25
C TYR A 145 2.84 5.78 5.50
N ARG A 146 2.16 5.22 6.52
CA ARG A 146 1.96 5.91 7.80
C ARG A 146 3.29 6.20 8.49
N ALA A 147 4.24 5.27 8.44
CA ALA A 147 5.55 5.43 9.05
C ALA A 147 6.36 6.57 8.42
N ARG A 148 6.18 6.86 7.12
CA ARG A 148 6.87 7.97 6.43
C ARG A 148 6.39 9.36 6.83
N VAL A 149 5.12 9.48 7.24
CA VAL A 149 4.51 10.78 7.60
C VAL A 149 4.37 10.98 9.11
N ALA A 150 4.64 9.94 9.91
CA ALA A 150 4.65 10.05 11.35
C ALA A 150 5.74 11.05 11.78
N PRO A 151 5.47 11.99 12.69
CA PRO A 151 6.49 12.87 13.23
C PRO A 151 7.58 12.02 13.88
N ALA A 152 8.85 12.35 13.61
CA ALA A 152 9.98 11.76 14.33
C ALA A 152 9.82 12.15 15.81
N ASN A 153 9.56 11.17 16.67
CA ASN A 153 9.52 11.35 18.11
C ASN A 153 10.92 11.56 18.68
#